data_AF-A0A1I3UH48-F1
#
_entry.id   AF-A0A1I3UH48-F1
#
_cell.length_a   1.000
_cell.length_b   1.000
_cell.length_c   1.000
_cell.angle_alpha   90.00
_cell.angle_beta   90.00
_cell.angle_gamma   90.00
#
_symmetry.space_group_name_H-M   'P 1'
#
loop_
_entity.id
_entity.type
_entity.pdbx_description
1 polymer ?
#
loop_
_entity_poly.entity_id
_entity_poly.type
_entity_poly.pdbx_seq_one_letter_code
_entity_poly.pdbx_strand_id
1 'polypeptide(L)'
;MNVAFDTLNASRRLRDAGLEERAAEAIVELVQSAAHFPDISGLATKTDIADTVKKADIADMATKTDIIDMVKKADIIDMAT
;
A
#
# COMPACT_ATOMS: atom_id res chain seq x y z
N MET A 1 -8.25 -2.81 11.84
CA MET A 1 -9.44 -2.42 12.61
C MET A 1 -10.40 -1.77 11.63
N ASN A 2 -11.39 -2.50 11.13
CA ASN A 2 -12.36 -1.95 10.18
C ASN A 2 -13.36 -1.10 11.00
N VAL A 3 -13.20 0.23 10.97
CA VAL A 3 -14.11 1.12 11.70
C VAL A 3 -15.41 1.14 10.90
N ALA A 4 -16.42 0.39 11.36
CA ALA A 4 -17.71 0.34 10.69
C ALA A 4 -18.28 1.76 10.58
N PHE A 5 -18.62 2.19 9.37
CA PHE A 5 -19.23 3.49 9.14
C PHE A 5 -20.64 3.53 9.75
N ASP A 6 -20.84 4.40 10.74
CA ASP A 6 -22.13 4.57 11.43
C ASP A 6 -23.04 5.51 10.64
N THR A 7 -23.83 4.92 9.75
CA THR A 7 -24.79 5.62 8.89
C THR A 7 -25.86 6.37 9.67
N LEU A 8 -26.26 5.87 10.85
CA LEU A 8 -27.34 6.44 11.65
C LEU A 8 -26.91 7.76 12.31
N ASN A 9 -25.71 7.77 12.90
CA ASN A 9 -25.13 9.00 13.44
C ASN A 9 -24.75 10.00 12.32
N ALA A 10 -24.32 9.52 11.15
CA ALA A 10 -24.06 10.37 10.00
C ALA A 10 -25.33 11.08 9.50
N SER A 11 -26.44 10.36 9.28
CA SER A 11 -27.71 10.93 8.86
C SER A 11 -28.26 11.95 9.86
N ARG A 12 -28.17 11.65 11.16
CA ARG A 12 -28.61 12.57 12.23
C ARG A 12 -27.83 13.90 12.17
N ARG A 13 -26.50 13.84 12.05
CA ARG A 13 -25.65 15.05 11.95
C ARG A 13 -25.93 15.88 10.71
N LEU A 14 -26.23 15.23 9.58
CA LEU A 14 -26.59 15.91 8.34
C LEU A 14 -27.94 16.64 8.48
N ARG A 15 -28.92 16.01 9.12
CA ARG A 15 -30.21 16.65 9.42
C ARG A 15 -30.08 17.80 10.40
N ASP A 16 -29.25 17.65 11.44
CA ASP A 16 -28.95 18.72 12.40
C ASP A 16 -28.21 19.91 11.73
N ALA A 17 -27.49 19.65 10.63
CA ALA A 17 -26.88 20.68 9.78
C ALA A 17 -27.86 21.35 8.80
N GLY A 18 -29.15 20.99 8.83
CA GLY A 18 -30.20 21.60 8.02
C GLY A 18 -30.44 20.93 6.66
N LEU A 19 -29.91 19.72 6.43
CA LEU A 19 -30.24 18.93 5.24
C LEU A 19 -31.61 18.28 5.41
N GLU A 20 -32.40 18.29 4.33
CA GLU A 20 -33.66 17.55 4.26
C GLU A 20 -33.40 16.03 4.32
N GLU A 21 -34.35 15.27 4.88
CA GLU A 21 -34.18 13.86 5.24
C GLU A 21 -33.74 13.01 4.04
N ARG A 22 -34.35 13.25 2.88
CA ARG A 22 -33.99 12.55 1.64
C ARG A 22 -32.58 12.86 1.16
N ALA A 23 -32.10 14.10 1.36
CA ALA A 23 -30.74 14.49 1.01
C ALA A 23 -29.70 13.88 1.96
N ALA A 24 -30.00 13.85 3.26
CA ALA A 24 -29.14 13.24 4.27
C ALA A 24 -28.94 11.73 4.00
N GLU A 25 -30.01 11.01 3.68
CA GLU A 25 -29.94 9.58 3.34
C GLU A 25 -29.13 9.32 2.07
N ALA A 26 -29.38 10.09 0.99
CA ALA A 26 -28.65 9.94 -0.26
C ALA A 26 -27.14 10.17 -0.12
N ILE A 27 -26.74 11.13 0.72
CA ILE A 27 -25.33 11.40 1.02
C ILE A 27 -24.70 10.24 1.79
N VAL A 28 -25.40 9.72 2.80
CA VAL A 28 -24.91 8.61 3.63
C VAL A 28 -24.78 7.33 2.81
N GLU A 29 -25.73 7.05 1.93
CA GLU A 29 -25.69 5.92 1.00
C GLU A 29 -24.48 6.02 0.05
N LEU A 30 -24.25 7.21 -0.52
CA LEU A 30 -23.09 7.46 -1.39
C LEU A 30 -21.76 7.26 -0.64
N VAL A 31 -21.65 7.76 0.59
CA VAL A 31 -20.44 7.60 1.41
C VAL A 31 -20.24 6.14 1.82
N GLN A 32 -21.31 5.41 2.15
CA GLN A 32 -21.22 3.99 2.46
C GLN A 32 -20.76 3.17 1.24
N SER A 33 -21.24 3.51 0.05
CA SER A 33 -20.79 2.92 -1.21
C SER A 33 -19.30 3.19 -1.45
N ALA A 34 -18.86 4.44 -1.24
CA ALA A 34 -17.45 4.83 -1.37
C ALA A 34 -16.55 4.24 -0.26
N ALA A 35 -17.08 3.93 0.92
CA ALA A 35 -16.33 3.26 1.98
C ALA A 35 -16.19 1.75 1.74
N HIS A 36 -16.99 1.17 0.84
CA HIS A 36 -16.93 -0.25 0.50
C HIS A 36 -15.94 -0.59 -0.61
N PHE A 37 -15.18 0.38 -1.11
CA PHE A 37 -14.06 0.08 -2.01
C PHE A 37 -13.11 -0.88 -1.30
N PRO A 38 -12.74 -2.00 -1.94
CA PRO A 38 -11.83 -2.96 -1.34
C PRO A 38 -10.49 -2.28 -1.05
N ASP A 39 -9.96 -2.55 0.14
CA ASP A 39 -8.61 -2.13 0.50
C ASP A 39 -7.61 -2.77 -0.49
N ILE A 40 -6.94 -1.92 -1.27
CA ILE A 40 -5.93 -2.35 -2.24
C ILE A 40 -4.52 -2.38 -1.65
N SER A 41 -4.35 -1.99 -0.37
CA SER A 41 -3.07 -2.06 0.31
C SER A 41 -2.66 -3.51 0.51
N GLY A 42 -1.75 -3.99 -0.33
CA GLY A 42 -1.26 -5.37 -0.32
C GLY A 42 -1.64 -6.22 -1.53
N LEU A 43 -2.31 -5.66 -2.55
CA LEU A 43 -2.52 -6.36 -3.82
C LEU A 43 -1.22 -6.54 -4.63
N ALA A 44 -0.20 -5.70 -4.39
CA ALA A 44 1.12 -5.89 -4.97
C ALA A 44 1.95 -6.86 -4.12
N THR A 45 2.18 -8.06 -4.64
CA THR A 45 3.02 -9.10 -4.05
C THR A 45 4.45 -9.00 -4.60
N LYS A 46 5.41 -9.65 -3.92
CA LYS A 46 6.78 -9.77 -4.44
C LYS A 46 6.84 -10.45 -5.81
N THR A 47 5.87 -11.31 -6.10
CA THR A 47 5.72 -11.99 -7.39
C THR A 47 5.38 -11.00 -8.51
N ASP A 48 4.51 -10.02 -8.25
CA ASP A 48 4.15 -8.99 -9.24
C ASP A 48 5.35 -8.10 -9.64
N ILE A 49 6.31 -7.92 -8.72
CA ILE A 49 7.57 -7.20 -8.99
C ILE A 49 8.55 -8.08 -9.76
N ALA A 50 8.65 -9.37 -9.42
CA ALA A 50 9.60 -10.30 -10.04
C ALA A 50 9.34 -10.49 -11.54
N ASP A 51 8.07 -10.46 -11.98
CA ASP A 51 7.71 -10.57 -13.39
C ASP A 51 7.96 -9.29 -14.19
N THR A 52 8.13 -8.14 -13.51
CA THR A 52 8.40 -6.85 -14.14
C THR A 52 9.90 -6.53 -14.19
N VAL A 53 10.66 -6.97 -13.19
CA VAL A 53 12.11 -6.73 -13.08
C VAL A 53 12.89 -7.80 -13.83
N LYS A 54 13.47 -7.42 -14.97
CA LYS A 54 14.41 -8.27 -15.71
C LYS A 54 15.80 -8.16 -15.10
N LYS A 55 16.60 -9.21 -15.22
CA LYS A 55 18.00 -9.25 -14.73
C LYS A 55 18.86 -8.09 -15.25
N ALA A 56 18.52 -7.53 -16.41
CA ALA A 56 19.15 -6.33 -16.97
C ALA A 56 18.83 -5.04 -16.20
N ASP A 57 17.65 -4.93 -15.58
CA ASP A 57 17.22 -3.72 -14.86
C ASP A 57 18.00 -3.49 -13.56
N ILE A 58 18.58 -4.55 -12.99
CA ILE A 58 19.39 -4.49 -11.76
C ILE A 58 20.89 -4.73 -12.00
N ALA A 59 21.29 -5.04 -13.23
CA ALA A 59 22.66 -5.44 -13.55
C ALA A 59 23.69 -4.35 -13.21
N ASP A 60 23.30 -3.08 -13.33
CA ASP A 60 24.16 -1.92 -13.08
C ASP A 60 23.88 -1.22 -11.74
N MET A 61 23.02 -1.78 -10.89
CA MET A 61 22.71 -1.18 -9.58
C MET A 61 23.76 -1.49 -8.51
N ALA A 62 24.59 -2.52 -8.71
CA ALA A 62 25.70 -2.82 -7.81
C ALA A 62 26.97 -2.09 -8.26
N THR A 63 27.48 -1.20 -7.42
CA THR A 63 28.74 -0.49 -7.63
C THR A 63 29.91 -1.26 -7.01
N LYS A 64 31.13 -0.93 -7.42
CA LYS A 64 32.36 -1.50 -6.81
C LYS A 64 32.42 -1.27 -5.31
N THR A 65 31.84 -0.17 -4.82
CA THR A 65 31.76 0.15 -3.39
C THR A 65 30.85 -0.82 -2.65
N ASP A 66 29.69 -1.17 -3.23
CA ASP A 66 28.74 -2.13 -2.63
C ASP A 66 29.37 -3.53 -2.45
N ILE A 67 30.24 -3.93 -3.38
CA ILE A 67 30.96 -5.21 -3.30
C ILE A 67 32.05 -5.15 -2.22
N ILE A 68 32.78 -4.04 -2.08
CA ILE A 68 33.86 -3.89 -1.09
C ILE A 68 33.31 -4.04 0.33
N ASP A 69 32.13 -3.49 0.62
CA ASP A 69 31.52 -3.57 1.95
C ASP A 69 30.98 -4.98 2.29
N MET A 70 30.73 -5.82 1.28
CA MET A 70 30.32 -7.21 1.46
C MET A 70 31.48 -8.17 1.69
N VAL A 71 32.69 -7.84 1.23
CA VAL A 71 33.86 -8.72 1.31
C VAL A 71 34.57 -8.53 2.64
N LYS A 72 34.51 -9.53 3.52
CA LYS A 72 35.30 -9.56 4.76
C LYS A 72 36.68 -10.14 4.46
N LYS A 73 37.69 -9.72 5.24
CA LYS A 73 39.09 -10.17 5.08
C LYS A 73 39.28 -11.69 4.99
N ALA A 74 38.42 -12.48 5.64
CA ALA A 74 38.45 -13.94 5.58
C ALA A 74 38.06 -14.48 4.19
N ASP A 75 37.12 -13.82 3.50
CA ASP A 75 36.59 -14.27 2.21
C ASP A 75 37.64 -14.16 1.08
N ILE A 76 38.59 -13.22 1.19
CA ILE A 76 39.68 -13.05 0.22
C ILE A 76 40.76 -14.12 0.42
N ILE A 77 41.02 -14.54 1.66
CA ILE A 77 42.05 -15.53 1.98
C ILE A 77 41.69 -16.89 1.35
N ASP A 78 40.42 -17.29 1.43
CA ASP A 78 39.92 -18.55 0.85
C ASP A 78 39.91 -18.55 -0.69
N MET A 79 39.89 -17.39 -1.34
CA MET A 79 40.00 -17.30 -2.81
C MET A 79 41.45 -17.33 -3.32
N ALA A 80 42.43 -17.08 -2.45
CA ALA A 80 43.85 -17.00 -2.80
C ALA A 80 44.63 -18.31 -2.54
N THR A 81 44.00 -19.30 -1.91
CA THR A 81 44.50 -20.66 -1.70
C THR A 81 43.87 -21.65 -2.67
#